data_AF-A0A8C2NHI9-F1
#
_entry.id   AF-A0A8C2NHI9-F1
#
_cell.length_a   1.000
_cell.length_b   1.000
_cell.length_c   1.000
_cell.angle_alpha   90.00
_cell.angle_beta   90.00
_cell.angle_gamma   90.00
#
_symmetry.space_group_name_H-M   'P 1'
#
loop_
_entity.id
_entity.type
_entity.pdbx_description
1 polymer ?
#
loop_
_entity_poly.entity_id
_entity_poly.type
_entity_poly.pdbx_seq_one_letter_code
_entity_poly.pdbx_strand_id
1 'polypeptide(L)'
;RCSFNNMNRTLFAQISLLFHLIFFSFNPQADPTKAVITLKPPWVSVFQEENVTLLCEGPHLPGDTATQWFLNGTAIKTLAPRYSVNGATFDDSGEYKCQTGLSMPSDPVQLEVHSGKYGMVQEG
;
A
#
# COMPACT_ATOMS: atom_id res chain seq x y z
N ARG A 1 -7.64 -35.52 11.57
CA ARG A 1 -9.02 -36.03 11.82
C ARG A 1 -9.00 -36.68 13.21
N CYS A 2 -9.25 -35.91 14.26
CA CYS A 2 -9.28 -36.45 15.63
C CYS A 2 -10.73 -36.75 16.01
N SER A 3 -11.00 -38.02 16.28
CA SER A 3 -12.32 -38.52 16.69
C SER A 3 -12.42 -38.42 18.22
N PHE A 4 -13.33 -37.59 18.73
CA PHE A 4 -13.74 -37.61 20.14
C PHE A 4 -15.16 -38.15 20.21
N ASN A 5 -15.29 -39.48 20.27
CA ASN A 5 -16.59 -40.14 20.41
C ASN A 5 -16.64 -40.94 21.71
N ASN A 6 -16.70 -40.23 22.85
CA ASN A 6 -17.30 -40.69 24.10
C ASN A 6 -17.39 -39.52 25.12
N MET A 7 -18.28 -38.55 24.92
CA MET A 7 -18.48 -37.45 25.88
C MET A 7 -19.97 -37.42 26.29
N ASN A 8 -20.27 -37.16 27.56
CA ASN A 8 -21.66 -37.08 28.02
C ASN A 8 -22.40 -35.93 27.30
N ARG A 9 -23.69 -36.10 26.98
CA ARG A 9 -24.52 -35.08 26.30
C ARG A 9 -24.45 -33.70 26.96
N THR A 10 -24.39 -33.65 28.29
CA THR A 10 -24.21 -32.43 29.09
C THR A 10 -22.82 -31.81 28.93
N LEU A 11 -21.78 -32.64 28.88
CA LEU A 11 -20.40 -32.19 28.69
C LEU A 11 -20.17 -31.67 27.25
N PHE A 12 -20.79 -32.31 26.25
CA PHE A 12 -20.83 -31.80 24.88
C PHE A 12 -21.54 -30.43 24.79
N ALA A 13 -22.68 -30.26 25.47
CA ALA A 13 -23.40 -28.98 25.47
C ALA A 13 -22.60 -27.87 26.16
N GLN A 14 -21.92 -28.18 27.27
CA GLN A 14 -21.02 -27.25 27.98
C GLN A 14 -19.82 -26.84 27.11
N ILE A 15 -19.18 -27.80 26.44
CA ILE A 15 -18.08 -27.54 25.50
C ILE A 15 -18.57 -26.68 24.32
N SER A 16 -19.76 -26.95 23.79
CA SER A 16 -20.36 -26.16 22.70
C SER A 16 -20.69 -24.72 23.11
N LEU A 17 -21.17 -24.49 24.35
CA LEU A 17 -21.43 -23.17 24.91
C LEU A 17 -20.13 -22.39 25.11
N LEU A 18 -19.11 -23.03 25.69
CA LEU A 18 -17.79 -22.44 25.85
C LEU A 18 -17.18 -22.08 24.50
N PHE A 19 -17.28 -22.98 23.51
CA PHE A 19 -16.77 -22.74 22.15
C PHE A 19 -17.47 -21.55 21.49
N HIS A 20 -18.79 -21.39 21.61
CA HIS A 20 -19.48 -20.20 21.12
C HIS A 20 -18.99 -18.91 21.80
N LEU A 21 -18.76 -18.92 23.12
CA LEU A 21 -18.21 -17.75 23.84
C LEU A 21 -16.78 -17.40 23.39
N ILE A 22 -15.95 -18.40 23.09
CA ILE A 22 -14.59 -18.17 22.55
C ILE A 22 -14.66 -17.63 21.11
N PHE A 23 -15.61 -18.12 20.28
CA PHE A 23 -15.77 -17.67 18.89
C PHE A 23 -16.31 -16.24 18.76
N PHE A 24 -17.19 -15.77 19.66
CA PHE A 24 -17.64 -14.37 19.67
C PHE A 24 -16.52 -13.37 20.04
N SER A 25 -15.44 -13.85 20.64
CA SER A 25 -14.29 -13.01 21.04
C SER A 25 -13.28 -12.84 19.90
N PHE A 26 -13.34 -13.68 18.86
CA PHE A 26 -12.55 -13.51 17.65
C PHE A 26 -13.25 -12.53 16.72
N ASN A 27 -13.06 -11.23 16.98
CA ASN A 27 -13.12 -10.26 15.89
C ASN A 27 -12.01 -10.67 14.91
N PRO A 28 -12.32 -11.10 13.67
CA PRO A 28 -11.27 -11.24 12.67
C PRO A 28 -10.71 -9.83 12.48
N GLN A 29 -9.50 -9.62 12.99
CA GLN A 29 -8.77 -8.39 12.78
C GLN A 29 -8.60 -8.29 11.27
N ALA A 30 -9.42 -7.43 10.64
CA ALA A 30 -9.35 -7.22 9.21
C ALA A 30 -7.92 -6.81 8.91
N ASP A 31 -7.21 -7.64 8.16
CA ASP A 31 -5.84 -7.34 7.76
C ASP A 31 -5.87 -5.98 7.04
N PRO A 32 -5.13 -4.97 7.53
CA PRO A 32 -5.18 -3.64 6.95
C PRO A 32 -4.93 -3.70 5.43
N THR A 33 -5.90 -3.19 4.67
CA THR A 33 -5.80 -3.17 3.21
C THR A 33 -4.56 -2.36 2.80
N LYS A 34 -3.85 -2.86 1.81
CA LYS A 34 -2.66 -2.20 1.26
C LYS A 34 -3.03 -0.89 0.57
N ALA A 35 -2.18 0.13 0.69
CA ALA A 35 -2.29 1.32 -0.14
C ALA A 35 -1.90 1.03 -1.60
N VAL A 36 -2.35 1.87 -2.53
CA VAL A 36 -2.06 1.77 -3.95
C VAL A 36 -1.51 3.11 -4.44
N ILE A 37 -0.45 3.07 -5.24
CA ILE A 37 0.09 4.26 -5.91
C ILE A 37 -0.48 4.34 -7.32
N THR A 38 -1.02 5.50 -7.66
CA THR A 38 -1.49 5.84 -9.01
C THR A 38 -0.69 7.02 -9.55
N LEU A 39 -0.07 6.88 -10.73
CA LEU A 39 0.67 7.97 -11.37
C LEU A 39 -0.22 8.78 -12.31
N LYS A 40 0.01 10.09 -12.34
CA LYS A 40 -0.56 11.02 -13.31
C LYS A 40 0.55 11.89 -13.90
N PRO A 41 0.86 11.72 -15.20
CA PRO A 41 0.33 10.70 -16.12
C PRO A 41 0.73 9.25 -15.73
N PRO A 42 0.11 8.19 -16.29
CA PRO A 42 0.28 6.81 -15.81
C PRO A 42 1.61 6.14 -16.22
N TRP A 43 2.59 6.92 -16.66
CA TRP A 43 3.88 6.41 -17.13
C TRP A 43 4.83 6.23 -15.94
N VAL A 44 5.48 5.08 -15.89
CA VAL A 44 6.61 4.81 -14.97
C VAL A 44 7.94 5.32 -15.50
N SER A 45 8.00 5.61 -16.81
CA SER A 45 9.16 6.18 -17.48
C SER A 45 8.84 7.63 -17.88
N VAL A 46 9.62 8.58 -17.38
CA VAL A 46 9.50 10.01 -17.67
C VAL A 46 10.83 10.56 -18.18
N PHE A 47 10.80 11.69 -18.88
CA PHE A 47 12.03 12.39 -19.24
C PHE A 47 12.40 13.43 -18.19
N GLN A 48 13.68 13.81 -18.16
CA GLN A 48 14.11 14.97 -17.39
C GLN A 48 13.26 16.20 -17.72
N GLU A 49 13.03 17.05 -16.72
CA GLU A 49 12.18 18.25 -16.79
C GLU A 49 10.66 17.97 -16.93
N GLU A 50 10.22 16.72 -17.14
CA GLU A 50 8.80 16.38 -17.11
C GLU A 50 8.25 16.37 -15.67
N ASN A 51 6.95 16.61 -15.56
CA ASN A 51 6.25 16.61 -14.27
C ASN A 51 5.42 15.33 -14.14
N VAL A 52 5.57 14.66 -13.00
CA VAL A 52 4.76 13.49 -12.64
C VAL A 52 4.20 13.64 -11.25
N THR A 53 2.94 13.26 -11.07
CA THR A 53 2.27 13.27 -9.78
C THR A 53 1.92 11.85 -9.37
N LEU A 54 2.39 11.44 -8.19
CA LEU A 54 2.04 10.20 -7.54
C LEU A 54 0.90 10.47 -6.55
N LEU A 55 -0.15 9.66 -6.62
CA LEU A 55 -1.28 9.67 -5.70
C LEU A 55 -1.27 8.39 -4.89
N CYS A 56 -1.40 8.50 -3.57
CA CYS A 56 -1.60 7.34 -2.70
C CYS A 56 -3.09 7.18 -2.40
N GLU A 57 -3.62 5.98 -2.65
CA GLU A 57 -5.02 5.62 -2.42
C GLU A 57 -5.07 4.50 -1.39
N GLY A 58 -5.82 4.69 -0.30
CA GLY A 58 -5.94 3.70 0.77
C GLY A 58 -6.94 4.13 1.84
N PRO A 59 -7.25 3.25 2.80
CA PRO A 59 -8.09 3.60 3.94
C PRO A 59 -7.42 4.69 4.80
N HIS A 60 -8.20 5.70 5.18
CA HIS A 60 -7.76 6.81 6.01
C HIS A 60 -8.55 6.87 7.31
N LEU A 61 -7.95 7.42 8.36
CA LEU A 61 -8.69 7.78 9.56
C LEU A 61 -9.66 8.93 9.22
N PRO A 62 -10.88 8.95 9.79
CA PRO A 62 -11.81 10.06 9.58
C PRO A 62 -11.17 11.39 9.99
N GLY A 63 -11.05 12.32 9.04
CA GLY A 63 -10.44 13.63 9.26
C GLY A 63 -8.91 13.67 9.15
N ASP A 64 -8.25 12.56 8.83
CA ASP A 64 -6.80 12.50 8.64
C ASP A 64 -6.44 11.89 7.27
N THR A 65 -5.87 12.73 6.41
CA THR A 65 -5.40 12.35 5.07
C THR A 65 -3.88 12.19 5.00
N ALA A 66 -3.20 12.10 6.15
CA ALA A 66 -1.76 11.97 6.20
C ALA A 66 -1.30 10.70 5.47
N THR A 67 -0.27 10.87 4.65
CA THR A 67 0.32 9.83 3.82
C THR A 67 1.83 9.91 3.93
N GLN A 68 2.46 8.84 4.41
CA GLN A 68 3.91 8.71 4.40
C GLN A 68 4.37 8.19 3.05
N TRP A 69 5.39 8.82 2.47
CA TRP A 69 6.00 8.40 1.22
C TRP A 69 7.41 7.90 1.45
N PHE A 70 7.84 6.92 0.65
CA PHE A 70 9.17 6.36 0.69
C PHE A 70 9.74 6.32 -0.74
N LEU A 71 11.00 6.74 -0.89
CA LEU A 71 11.80 6.56 -2.10
C LEU A 71 13.02 5.71 -1.76
N ASN A 72 13.16 4.54 -2.38
CA ASN A 72 14.23 3.57 -2.11
C ASN A 72 14.33 3.23 -0.60
N GLY A 73 13.18 3.14 0.07
CA GLY A 73 13.08 2.92 1.52
C GLY A 73 13.33 4.14 2.41
N THR A 74 13.71 5.29 1.85
CA THR A 74 13.93 6.54 2.60
C THR A 74 12.63 7.34 2.68
N ALA A 75 12.24 7.74 3.89
CA ALA A 75 11.03 8.53 4.11
C ALA A 75 11.15 9.95 3.52
N ILE A 76 10.15 10.35 2.75
CA ILE A 76 10.03 11.70 2.19
C ILE A 76 9.26 12.55 3.20
N LYS A 77 9.71 13.79 3.46
CA LYS A 77 9.15 14.66 4.50
C LYS A 77 7.69 15.09 4.29
N THR A 78 7.12 14.83 3.11
CA THR A 78 5.75 15.22 2.79
C THR A 78 4.74 14.26 3.41
N LEU A 79 3.66 14.81 3.95
CA LEU A 79 2.53 14.03 4.48
C LEU A 79 1.28 14.13 3.61
N ALA A 80 1.38 14.80 2.45
CA ALA A 80 0.25 14.95 1.55
C ALA A 80 -0.05 13.64 0.82
N PRO A 81 -1.34 13.34 0.53
CA PRO A 81 -1.73 12.17 -0.26
C PRO A 81 -1.25 12.24 -1.71
N ARG A 82 -0.77 13.41 -2.14
CA ARG A 82 -0.27 13.71 -3.48
C ARG A 82 1.19 14.13 -3.36
N TYR A 83 2.06 13.48 -4.13
CA TYR A 83 3.46 13.83 -4.26
C TYR A 83 3.77 14.20 -5.71
N SER A 84 4.16 15.45 -5.94
CA SER A 84 4.48 15.95 -7.28
C SER A 84 5.98 16.12 -7.43
N VAL A 85 6.55 15.38 -8.38
CA VAL A 85 7.90 15.57 -8.88
C VAL A 85 7.80 16.61 -10.00
N ASN A 86 8.34 17.80 -9.76
CA ASN A 86 8.35 18.89 -10.73
C ASN A 86 9.75 19.01 -11.30
N GLY A 87 9.87 18.94 -12.62
CA GLY A 87 11.17 18.94 -13.29
C GLY A 87 11.98 17.71 -12.89
N ALA A 88 11.56 16.53 -13.34
CA ALA A 88 12.17 15.26 -12.95
C ALA A 88 13.69 15.25 -13.18
N THR A 89 14.43 14.73 -12.20
CA THR A 89 15.88 14.55 -12.22
C THR A 89 16.23 13.07 -12.09
N PHE A 90 17.49 12.70 -12.35
CA PHE A 90 17.90 11.29 -12.20
C PHE A 90 17.78 10.79 -10.74
N ASP A 91 17.87 11.69 -9.75
CA ASP A 91 17.74 11.36 -8.33
C ASP A 91 16.29 11.02 -7.94
N ASP A 92 15.31 11.42 -8.75
CA ASP A 92 13.90 11.04 -8.58
C ASP A 92 13.63 9.61 -9.08
N SER A 93 14.60 8.95 -9.72
CA SER A 93 14.45 7.55 -10.13
C SER A 93 14.55 6.62 -8.93
N GLY A 94 13.65 5.63 -8.86
CA GLY A 94 13.70 4.64 -7.78
C GLY A 94 12.37 3.98 -7.48
N GLU A 95 12.39 3.21 -6.40
CA GLU A 95 11.25 2.49 -5.87
C GLU A 95 10.43 3.40 -4.94
N TYR A 96 9.22 3.75 -5.37
CA TYR A 96 8.26 4.49 -4.58
C TYR A 96 7.31 3.56 -3.83
N LYS A 97 7.10 3.84 -2.54
CA LYS A 97 6.04 3.25 -1.71
C LYS A 97 5.29 4.34 -0.96
N CYS A 98 4.03 4.09 -0.66
CA CYS A 98 3.23 4.98 0.18
C CYS A 98 2.50 4.19 1.27
N GLN A 99 2.19 4.87 2.36
CA GLN A 99 1.41 4.31 3.46
C GLN A 99 0.48 5.38 4.02
N THR A 100 -0.81 5.05 4.15
CA THR A 100 -1.82 5.88 4.84
C THR A 100 -1.94 5.44 6.30
N GLY A 101 -2.60 6.24 7.14
CA GLY A 101 -2.72 5.95 8.58
C GLY A 101 -3.35 4.60 8.95
N LEU A 102 -4.12 3.96 8.06
CA LEU A 102 -4.78 2.67 8.31
C LEU A 102 -4.37 1.55 7.33
N SER A 103 -3.44 1.81 6.41
CA SER A 103 -3.03 0.83 5.41
C SER A 103 -1.69 0.20 5.70
N MET A 104 -1.49 -0.98 5.11
CA MET A 104 -0.15 -1.52 4.89
C MET A 104 0.56 -0.73 3.78
N PRO A 105 1.90 -0.63 3.81
CA PRO A 105 2.68 0.01 2.76
C PRO A 105 2.33 -0.56 1.37
N SER A 106 2.26 0.31 0.37
CA SER A 106 1.89 -0.02 -1.01
C SER A 106 2.85 -1.00 -1.68
N ASP A 107 2.39 -1.61 -2.78
CA ASP A 107 3.31 -2.25 -3.71
C ASP A 107 4.32 -1.22 -4.21
N PRO A 108 5.58 -1.65 -4.46
CA PRO A 108 6.58 -0.78 -5.04
C PRO A 108 6.19 -0.35 -6.47
N VAL A 109 6.38 0.93 -6.76
CA VAL A 109 6.34 1.48 -8.12
C VAL A 109 7.72 1.97 -8.48
N GLN A 110 8.32 1.38 -9.51
CA GLN A 110 9.60 1.84 -10.04
C GLN A 110 9.36 3.03 -10.97
N LEU A 111 9.90 4.20 -10.64
CA LEU A 111 9.94 5.37 -11.52
C LEU A 111 11.34 5.46 -12.17
N GLU A 112 11.37 5.66 -13.49
CA GLU A 112 12.58 5.78 -14.29
C GLU A 112 12.62 7.14 -14.98
N VAL A 113 13.71 7.89 -14.78
CA VAL A 113 13.93 9.18 -15.43
C VAL A 113 15.01 9.03 -16.50
N HIS A 114 14.66 9.38 -17.74
CA HIS A 114 15.56 9.31 -18.89
C HIS A 114 16.04 10.70 -19.32
N SER A 115 17.22 10.77 -19.91
CA SER A 115 17.69 11.98 -20.62
C SER A 115 16.73 12.35 -21.75
N GLY A 116 16.54 13.66 -21.97
CA GLY A 116 15.43 14.26 -22.71
C GLY A 116 14.96 13.61 -24.03
N LYS A 117 13.68 13.87 -24.34
CA LYS A 117 12.90 13.39 -25.49
C LYS A 117 13.55 13.59 -26.87
N TYR A 118 14.47 14.54 -26.98
CA TYR A 118 15.22 14.86 -28.20
C TYR A 118 16.27 13.79 -28.60
N GLY A 119 16.52 12.80 -27.75
CA GLY A 119 17.37 11.64 -28.08
C GLY A 119 16.68 10.52 -28.86
N MET A 120 15.35 10.54 -29.04
CA MET A 120 14.61 9.54 -29.82
C MET A 120 14.27 9.99 -31.26
N VAL A 121 15.17 10.73 -31.90
CA VAL A 121 15.18 10.91 -33.36
C VAL A 121 16.49 10.38 -33.91
N GLN A 122 16.73 9.08 -33.80
CA GLN A 122 17.66 8.35 -34.64
C GLN A 122 17.49 6.84 -34.46
N GLU A 123 16.68 6.23 -35.32
CA GLU A 123 17.14 5.10 -36.14
C GLU A 123 16.15 4.86 -37.29
N GLY A 124 16.67 4.96 -38.53
CA GLY A 124 16.23 4.19 -39.70
C GLY A 124 14.90 4.54 -40.34
#